data_AF-A0A9E2G385-F1
#
_entry.id   AF-A0A9E2G385-F1
#
_cell.length_a   1.000
_cell.length_b   1.000
_cell.length_c   1.000
_cell.angle_alpha   90.00
_cell.angle_beta   90.00
_cell.angle_gamma   90.00
#
_symmetry.space_group_name_H-M   'P 1'
#
loop_
_entity.id
_entity.type
_entity.pdbx_description
1 polymer ?
#
loop_
_entity_poly.entity_id
_entity_poly.type
_entity_poly.pdbx_seq_one_letter_code
_entity_poly.pdbx_strand_id
1 'polypeptide(L)'
;DHDGDGWGVGEDCAIEDPDDSDPSVYPGGREICGDGKDQNGNGVPDDGCVLCTDHDGDSFGVGPACAALDCDDANTAINPGIDETCGTVDTNCDGKPPVATVCSADLKGCSCTTPGSRGSLPTALVMLLGFGLGLGFMFRRRR
;
A
#
# COMPACT_ATOMS: atom_id res chain seq x y z
N ASP A 1 -14.94 -30.72 28.56
CA ASP A 1 -14.25 -29.54 29.08
C ASP A 1 -12.82 -29.88 29.42
N HIS A 2 -12.13 -30.43 28.45
CA HIS A 2 -10.71 -30.72 28.51
C HIS A 2 -9.88 -29.50 28.12
N ASP A 3 -10.47 -28.55 27.39
CA ASP A 3 -9.88 -27.27 26.97
C ASP A 3 -10.37 -26.04 27.75
N GLY A 4 -11.45 -26.13 28.52
CA GLY A 4 -11.84 -25.10 29.49
C GLY A 4 -12.81 -24.04 28.95
N ASP A 5 -13.53 -24.29 27.85
CA ASP A 5 -14.49 -23.35 27.27
C ASP A 5 -15.93 -23.51 27.81
N GLY A 6 -16.14 -24.53 28.65
CA GLY A 6 -17.42 -24.84 29.28
C GLY A 6 -18.29 -25.83 28.49
N TRP A 7 -17.79 -26.37 27.38
CA TRP A 7 -18.36 -27.47 26.61
C TRP A 7 -17.53 -28.73 26.80
N GLY A 8 -18.03 -29.88 26.37
CA GLY A 8 -17.26 -31.12 26.46
C GLY A 8 -17.92 -32.31 25.81
N VAL A 9 -17.24 -33.45 25.83
CA VAL A 9 -17.80 -34.74 25.38
C VAL A 9 -18.24 -35.61 26.56
N GLY A 10 -19.34 -36.35 26.39
CA GLY A 10 -19.80 -37.35 27.37
C GLY A 10 -21.31 -37.44 27.53
N GLU A 11 -21.77 -38.49 28.22
CA GLU A 11 -23.20 -38.79 28.45
C GLU A 11 -23.94 -37.70 29.23
N ASP A 12 -23.21 -36.90 30.02
CA ASP A 12 -23.76 -35.81 30.83
C ASP A 12 -23.86 -34.46 30.08
N CYS A 13 -23.35 -34.36 28.85
CA CYS A 13 -23.39 -33.14 28.05
C CYS A 13 -24.71 -33.03 27.25
N ALA A 14 -25.37 -31.87 27.33
CA ALA A 14 -26.59 -31.63 26.57
C ALA A 14 -26.34 -31.42 25.07
N ILE A 15 -25.19 -30.85 24.73
CA ILE A 15 -24.66 -30.70 23.39
C ILE A 15 -23.19 -31.06 23.48
N GLU A 16 -22.73 -31.91 22.56
CA GLU A 16 -21.33 -32.32 22.51
C GLU A 16 -20.47 -31.23 21.90
N ASP A 17 -19.26 -31.11 22.42
CA ASP A 17 -18.21 -30.26 21.88
C ASP A 17 -17.63 -30.87 20.57
N PRO A 18 -17.60 -30.12 19.45
CA PRO A 18 -17.00 -30.57 18.21
C PRO A 18 -15.49 -30.86 18.32
N ASP A 19 -14.75 -30.17 19.20
CA ASP A 19 -13.33 -30.39 19.46
C ASP A 19 -12.97 -30.00 20.90
N ASP A 20 -13.20 -30.93 21.84
CA ASP A 20 -12.87 -30.83 23.28
C ASP A 20 -11.35 -30.80 23.55
N SER A 21 -10.55 -30.28 22.62
CA SER A 21 -9.12 -30.02 22.77
C SER A 21 -8.72 -28.62 22.30
N ASP A 22 -9.66 -27.84 21.77
CA ASP A 22 -9.45 -26.49 21.27
C ASP A 22 -10.56 -25.55 21.79
N PRO A 23 -10.26 -24.66 22.76
CA PRO A 23 -11.28 -23.80 23.38
C PRO A 23 -11.82 -22.71 22.43
N SER A 24 -11.35 -22.66 21.18
CA SER A 24 -11.92 -21.82 20.12
C SER A 24 -13.00 -22.52 19.29
N VAL A 25 -13.20 -23.82 19.49
CA VAL A 25 -14.18 -24.67 18.83
C VAL A 25 -15.24 -25.06 19.85
N TYR A 26 -16.44 -24.53 19.73
CA TYR A 26 -17.53 -24.86 20.64
C TYR A 26 -18.91 -24.60 20.03
N PRO A 27 -19.96 -25.30 20.48
CA PRO A 27 -21.32 -25.11 20.00
C PRO A 27 -21.77 -23.64 20.01
N GLY A 28 -22.14 -23.12 18.83
CA GLY A 28 -22.56 -21.72 18.65
C GLY A 28 -21.43 -20.69 18.69
N GLY A 29 -20.17 -21.13 18.62
CA GLY A 29 -19.00 -20.28 18.42
C GLY A 29 -19.01 -19.50 17.10
N ARG A 30 -18.01 -18.64 16.93
CA ARG A 30 -17.81 -17.92 15.66
C ARG A 30 -16.92 -18.75 14.75
N GLU A 31 -17.27 -18.88 13.48
CA GLU A 31 -16.41 -19.52 12.50
C GLU A 31 -15.09 -18.76 12.27
N ILE A 32 -14.00 -19.52 12.12
CA ILE A 32 -12.73 -19.01 11.61
C ILE A 32 -12.79 -19.18 10.09
N CYS A 33 -13.11 -18.09 9.41
CA CYS A 33 -13.39 -18.15 8.01
C CYS A 33 -12.20 -18.61 7.17
N GLY A 34 -12.45 -19.48 6.20
CA GLY A 34 -11.51 -19.91 5.18
C GLY A 34 -10.61 -21.07 5.59
N ASP A 35 -10.83 -21.67 6.77
CA ASP A 35 -10.12 -22.89 7.19
C ASP A 35 -10.87 -24.18 6.86
N GLY A 36 -12.13 -24.08 6.41
CA GLY A 36 -12.97 -25.20 5.99
C GLY A 36 -13.41 -26.11 7.13
N LYS A 37 -13.31 -25.66 8.37
CA LYS A 37 -13.77 -26.38 9.56
C LYS A 37 -15.12 -25.81 10.04
N ASP A 38 -15.79 -26.58 10.89
CA ASP A 38 -17.05 -26.22 11.54
C ASP A 38 -16.77 -26.01 13.04
N GLN A 39 -16.47 -24.76 13.41
CA GLN A 39 -16.02 -24.41 14.75
C GLN A 39 -17.20 -24.31 15.70
N ASN A 40 -18.40 -24.07 15.15
CA ASN A 40 -19.59 -23.86 15.93
C ASN A 40 -20.50 -25.10 16.03
N GLY A 41 -20.13 -26.20 15.37
CA GLY A 41 -20.82 -27.48 15.42
C GLY A 41 -22.21 -27.47 14.77
N ASN A 42 -22.50 -26.53 13.86
CA ASN A 42 -23.81 -26.43 13.21
C ASN A 42 -23.95 -27.33 11.97
N GLY A 43 -22.88 -28.02 11.57
CA GLY A 43 -22.81 -28.90 10.40
C GLY A 43 -22.50 -28.18 9.09
N VAL A 44 -22.17 -26.89 9.12
CA VAL A 44 -21.87 -26.06 7.96
C VAL A 44 -20.54 -25.32 8.20
N PRO A 45 -19.44 -25.83 7.64
CA PRO A 45 -18.15 -25.14 7.68
C PRO A 45 -18.24 -23.73 7.09
N ASP A 46 -17.54 -22.78 7.70
CA ASP A 46 -17.48 -21.37 7.27
C ASP A 46 -18.86 -20.67 7.13
N ASP A 47 -19.90 -21.10 7.87
CA ASP A 47 -21.19 -20.40 7.86
C ASP A 47 -21.09 -18.98 8.46
N GLY A 48 -21.88 -18.05 7.91
CA GLY A 48 -21.87 -16.65 8.34
C GLY A 48 -20.57 -15.90 8.03
N CYS A 49 -19.64 -16.51 7.27
CA CYS A 49 -18.43 -15.87 6.81
C CYS A 49 -18.65 -15.02 5.56
N VAL A 50 -18.27 -13.74 5.64
CA VAL A 50 -17.86 -13.00 4.45
C VAL A 50 -16.45 -13.47 4.13
N LEU A 51 -16.33 -14.41 3.19
CA LEU A 51 -15.08 -15.10 2.87
C LEU A 51 -13.98 -14.06 2.55
N CYS A 52 -14.17 -13.29 1.48
CA CYS A 52 -13.39 -12.10 1.23
C CYS A 52 -14.20 -11.27 0.23
N THR A 53 -14.41 -9.99 0.52
CA THR A 53 -14.96 -9.08 -0.47
C THR A 53 -13.78 -8.36 -1.10
N ASP A 54 -13.52 -8.68 -2.36
CA ASP A 54 -12.52 -8.04 -3.21
C ASP A 54 -13.31 -7.28 -4.28
N HIS A 55 -13.53 -5.99 -4.06
CA HIS A 55 -14.36 -5.16 -4.92
C HIS A 55 -13.59 -4.58 -6.10
N ASP A 56 -12.27 -4.44 -5.99
CA ASP A 56 -11.44 -3.81 -7.01
C ASP A 56 -10.67 -4.80 -7.87
N GLY A 57 -10.53 -6.06 -7.43
CA GLY A 57 -9.98 -7.18 -8.15
C GLY A 57 -8.46 -7.32 -8.02
N ASP A 58 -7.84 -6.81 -6.96
CA ASP A 58 -6.40 -6.94 -6.73
C ASP A 58 -5.96 -8.16 -5.90
N SER A 59 -6.92 -9.05 -5.59
CA SER A 59 -6.75 -10.27 -4.78
C SER A 59 -6.60 -10.04 -3.28
N PHE A 60 -6.73 -8.80 -2.83
CA PHE A 60 -6.90 -8.44 -1.43
C PHE A 60 -8.32 -7.91 -1.22
N GLY A 61 -8.74 -7.77 0.04
CA GLY A 61 -10.09 -7.33 0.28
C GLY A 61 -10.42 -7.17 1.75
N VAL A 62 -11.70 -6.96 2.04
CA VAL A 62 -12.22 -6.83 3.39
C VAL A 62 -12.96 -8.10 3.80
N GLY A 63 -12.48 -8.73 4.88
CA GLY A 63 -13.15 -9.89 5.45
C GLY A 63 -12.22 -10.75 6.30
N PRO A 64 -12.79 -11.53 7.24
CA PRO A 64 -12.04 -12.43 8.11
C PRO A 64 -11.31 -13.56 7.39
N ALA A 65 -11.70 -13.92 6.15
CA ALA A 65 -11.03 -14.95 5.35
C ALA A 65 -10.14 -14.39 4.23
N CYS A 66 -9.96 -13.06 4.15
CA CYS A 66 -8.99 -12.49 3.21
C CYS A 66 -7.57 -12.87 3.63
N ALA A 67 -6.73 -13.24 2.66
CA ALA A 67 -5.34 -13.61 2.91
C ALA A 67 -4.53 -12.46 3.55
N ALA A 68 -4.86 -11.23 3.18
CA ALA A 68 -4.48 -10.02 3.88
C ALA A 68 -5.58 -8.96 3.72
N LEU A 69 -5.66 -8.05 4.69
CA LEU A 69 -6.67 -7.01 4.73
C LEU A 69 -6.29 -5.87 3.77
N ASP A 70 -7.19 -5.54 2.85
CA ASP A 70 -7.10 -4.34 2.05
C ASP A 70 -7.65 -3.12 2.81
N CYS A 71 -6.84 -2.06 2.87
CA CYS A 71 -7.17 -0.80 3.51
C CYS A 71 -7.96 0.16 2.60
N ASP A 72 -8.00 -0.08 1.28
CA ASP A 72 -8.84 0.63 0.31
C ASP A 72 -9.33 -0.33 -0.80
N ASP A 73 -10.30 -1.18 -0.46
CA ASP A 73 -11.01 -2.16 -1.32
C ASP A 73 -11.88 -1.51 -2.43
N ALA A 74 -11.48 -0.34 -2.91
CA ALA A 74 -12.04 0.32 -4.07
C ALA A 74 -10.93 0.75 -5.05
N ASN A 75 -9.68 0.42 -4.77
CA ASN A 75 -8.51 0.91 -5.44
C ASN A 75 -7.36 -0.11 -5.48
N THR A 76 -7.31 -0.87 -6.57
CA THR A 76 -6.27 -1.90 -6.88
C THR A 76 -4.80 -1.48 -6.75
N ALA A 77 -4.51 -0.19 -6.55
CA ALA A 77 -3.17 0.34 -6.32
C ALA A 77 -2.81 0.49 -4.83
N ILE A 78 -3.73 0.21 -3.92
CA ILE A 78 -3.54 0.23 -2.47
C ILE A 78 -3.84 -1.18 -1.99
N ASN A 79 -2.79 -1.91 -1.61
CA ASN A 79 -2.94 -3.27 -1.08
C ASN A 79 -1.71 -3.72 -0.30
N PRO A 80 -1.86 -4.77 0.54
CA PRO A 80 -0.78 -5.33 1.33
C PRO A 80 0.53 -5.61 0.58
N GLY A 81 1.62 -5.04 1.09
CA GLY A 81 2.98 -5.44 0.69
C GLY A 81 3.58 -4.74 -0.52
N ILE A 82 2.96 -3.67 -1.02
CA ILE A 82 3.57 -2.82 -2.06
C ILE A 82 4.62 -1.86 -1.49
N ASP A 83 5.55 -1.42 -2.35
CA ASP A 83 6.53 -0.40 -1.97
C ASP A 83 5.87 0.98 -1.92
N GLU A 84 5.85 1.59 -0.73
CA GLU A 84 5.29 2.92 -0.58
C GLU A 84 6.23 3.98 -1.16
N THR A 85 5.62 5.04 -1.68
CA THR A 85 6.35 6.26 -2.07
C THR A 85 6.15 7.36 -1.04
N CYS A 86 6.90 8.45 -1.16
CA CYS A 86 6.70 9.60 -0.28
C CYS A 86 5.27 10.16 -0.44
N GLY A 87 4.49 10.14 0.64
CA GLY A 87 3.09 10.56 0.63
C GLY A 87 2.49 10.62 2.02
N THR A 88 1.16 10.64 2.07
CA THR A 88 0.36 10.67 3.32
C THR A 88 -0.62 9.52 3.42
N VAL A 89 -0.68 8.66 2.41
CA VAL A 89 -1.60 7.51 2.33
C VAL A 89 -0.74 6.27 2.53
N ASP A 90 -1.10 5.46 3.52
CA ASP A 90 -0.58 4.09 3.68
C ASP A 90 -1.07 3.29 2.48
N THR A 91 -0.19 3.06 1.51
CA THR A 91 -0.56 2.36 0.28
C THR A 91 -0.31 0.85 0.39
N ASN A 92 0.47 0.42 1.39
CA ASN A 92 0.84 -0.98 1.55
C ASN A 92 0.11 -1.69 2.71
N CYS A 93 -0.86 -0.99 3.30
CA CYS A 93 -1.75 -1.45 4.35
C CYS A 93 -1.00 -2.07 5.55
N ASP A 94 0.21 -1.59 5.86
CA ASP A 94 1.03 -2.10 6.95
C ASP A 94 0.77 -1.38 8.29
N GLY A 95 -0.12 -0.39 8.27
CA GLY A 95 -0.52 0.41 9.43
C GLY A 95 0.56 1.40 9.88
N LYS A 96 1.62 1.59 9.11
CA LYS A 96 2.68 2.57 9.37
C LYS A 96 2.55 3.76 8.43
N PRO A 97 3.10 4.91 8.83
CA PRO A 97 3.22 6.04 7.91
C PRO A 97 4.09 5.66 6.70
N PRO A 98 3.77 6.16 5.50
CA PRO A 98 4.54 5.91 4.30
C PRO A 98 6.03 6.19 4.48
N VAL A 99 6.86 5.38 3.81
CA VAL A 99 8.32 5.54 3.86
C VAL A 99 8.75 6.98 3.52
N ALA A 100 9.10 7.73 4.56
CA ALA A 100 9.60 9.09 4.46
C ALA A 100 11.07 9.13 4.00
N THR A 101 11.69 8.00 3.63
CA THR A 101 13.14 7.90 3.43
C THR A 101 13.63 8.53 2.12
N VAL A 102 12.77 9.24 1.37
CA VAL A 102 13.22 10.29 0.42
C VAL A 102 12.60 11.68 0.68
N CYS A 103 12.00 11.89 1.85
CA CYS A 103 11.71 13.22 2.39
C CYS A 103 12.81 13.55 3.40
N SER A 104 14.04 13.78 2.94
CA SER A 104 15.09 14.36 3.80
C SER A 104 14.68 15.78 4.18
N ALA A 105 14.09 15.91 5.37
CA ALA A 105 13.67 17.14 6.01
C ALA A 105 14.86 18.01 6.50
N ASP A 106 15.98 18.02 5.78
CA ASP A 106 17.16 18.83 6.13
C ASP A 106 17.43 20.01 5.19
N LEU A 107 16.58 20.22 4.17
CA LEU A 107 16.56 21.48 3.44
C LEU A 107 15.11 21.94 3.29
N LYS A 108 14.83 23.14 3.83
CA LYS A 108 13.60 23.89 3.62
C LYS A 108 13.20 23.85 2.14
N GLY A 109 12.16 23.07 1.80
CA GLY A 109 11.50 23.12 0.50
C GLY A 109 11.18 21.75 -0.07
N CYS A 110 9.88 21.40 -0.04
CA CYS A 110 9.36 20.31 -0.85
C CYS A 110 9.61 20.61 -2.35
N SER A 111 10.17 19.66 -3.09
CA SER A 111 10.19 19.73 -4.56
C SER A 111 9.87 18.36 -5.14
N CYS A 112 8.67 18.22 -5.70
CA CYS A 112 8.34 17.15 -6.63
C CYS A 112 8.71 17.62 -8.04
N THR A 113 9.70 16.97 -8.67
CA THR A 113 10.01 17.19 -10.09
C THR A 113 9.55 15.97 -10.88
N THR A 114 8.56 16.19 -11.74
CA THR A 114 8.11 15.18 -12.72
C THR A 114 9.18 14.99 -13.80
N PRO A 115 9.43 13.75 -14.27
CA PRO A 115 10.37 13.50 -15.36
C PRO A 115 9.69 13.84 -16.70
N GLY A 116 9.77 15.09 -17.15
CA GLY A 116 9.25 15.42 -18.47
C GLY A 116 9.30 16.87 -18.95
N SER A 117 9.48 17.87 -18.09
CA SER A 117 9.60 19.25 -18.58
C SER A 117 11.07 19.58 -18.86
N ARG A 118 11.43 19.56 -20.14
CA ARG A 118 12.60 20.29 -20.65
C ARG A 118 12.38 21.77 -20.35
N GLY A 119 12.82 22.19 -19.17
CA GLY A 119 12.76 23.57 -18.71
C GLY A 119 13.58 24.46 -19.64
N SER A 120 12.85 25.20 -20.46
CA SER A 120 13.26 26.36 -21.22
C SER A 120 14.36 27.18 -20.52
N LEU A 121 15.42 27.45 -21.26
CA LEU A 121 16.39 28.52 -21.02
C LEU A 121 15.67 29.82 -20.61
N PRO A 122 16.19 30.57 -19.64
CA PRO A 122 16.75 31.89 -19.99
C PRO A 122 17.98 32.22 -19.12
N THR A 123 19.04 32.85 -19.61
CA THR A 123 19.09 34.30 -19.78
C THR A 123 20.46 34.72 -20.36
N ALA A 124 20.40 35.49 -21.46
CA ALA A 124 21.28 36.59 -21.81
C ALA A 124 22.81 36.45 -21.56
N LEU A 125 23.52 35.78 -22.47
CA LEU A 125 24.97 35.92 -22.62
C LEU A 125 25.30 36.98 -23.69
N VAL A 126 25.78 38.12 -23.20
CA VAL A 126 26.78 39.02 -23.80
C VAL A 126 26.36 39.83 -25.05
N MET A 127 26.26 41.14 -24.81
CA MET A 127 26.06 42.19 -25.78
C MET A 127 27.15 42.23 -26.87
N LEU A 128 26.67 42.39 -28.09
CA LEU A 128 27.40 42.75 -29.30
C LEU A 128 28.16 44.08 -29.12
N LEU A 129 29.48 44.03 -29.02
CA LEU A 129 30.33 45.19 -29.31
C LEU A 129 30.69 45.19 -30.80
N GLY A 130 29.72 45.63 -31.62
CA GLY A 130 29.98 46.09 -32.98
C GLY A 130 30.44 47.55 -32.94
N PHE A 131 31.75 47.78 -33.01
CA PHE A 131 32.31 49.08 -33.37
C PHE A 131 32.84 48.99 -34.80
N GLY A 132 32.04 49.52 -35.73
CA GLY A 132 32.48 49.82 -37.09
C GLY A 132 33.23 51.15 -37.17
N LEU A 133 33.97 51.28 -38.27
CA LEU A 133 34.46 52.51 -38.90
C LEU A 133 35.68 53.20 -38.26
N GLY A 134 36.87 52.77 -38.69
CA GLY A 134 38.10 53.55 -38.63
C GLY A 134 38.72 53.65 -40.03
N LEU A 135 38.70 54.87 -40.59
CA LEU A 135 39.25 55.22 -41.90
C LEU A 135 40.76 54.96 -42.01
N GLY A 136 41.18 54.54 -43.20
CA GLY A 136 42.32 55.11 -43.93
C GLY A 136 43.71 55.04 -43.28
N PHE A 137 44.50 54.04 -43.70
CA PHE A 137 45.95 54.21 -43.80
C PHE A 137 46.42 53.90 -45.23
N MET A 138 46.62 54.99 -45.95
CA MET A 138 47.40 55.10 -47.17
C MET A 138 48.88 54.78 -46.87
N PHE A 139 49.61 54.35 -47.89
CA PHE A 139 51.04 54.03 -47.97
C PHE A 139 51.44 52.54 -47.84
N ARG A 140 51.64 51.91 -49.01
CA ARG A 140 52.98 51.38 -49.32
C ARG A 140 53.32 51.49 -50.80
N ARG A 141 54.24 52.42 -51.06
CA ARG A 141 54.98 52.66 -52.30
C ARG A 141 55.93 51.50 -52.62
N ARG A 142 55.85 50.94 -53.83
CA ARG A 142 56.95 50.29 -54.56
C ARG A 142 56.71 50.59 -56.04
N ARG A 143 57.37 51.65 -56.53
CA ARG A 143 58.48 51.62 -57.50
C ARG A 143 58.05 50.99 -58.81
#